data_AF-A0A2E8JZI6-F1
#
_entry.id   AF-A0A2E8JZI6-F1
#
_cell.length_a   1.000
_cell.length_b   1.000
_cell.length_c   1.000
_cell.angle_alpha   90.00
_cell.angle_beta   90.00
_cell.angle_gamma   90.00
#
_symmetry.space_group_name_H-M   'P 1'
#
loop_
_entity.id
_entity.type
_entity.pdbx_description
1 polymer ?
#
loop_
_entity_poly.entity_id
_entity_poly.type
_entity_poly.pdbx_seq_one_letter_code
_entity_poly.pdbx_strand_id
1 'polypeptide(L)'
;MKSGIGRRAVLRGMGTAMALPWLEAMVPTGTGRVARAAARAASVSPTRLAFLFMPNGVHAPEWIPGRSEGGPASGSVPLPDRLPTLLEPFDRIREHLTIHTGLGHENAKALGDGPGDHARSAACFLTGAHPRKTAGRDIMNGVSFDQFMAEHFKGTTRFSSLELGCEPAMTAGTCDSGYSCAYSANIAWRSERTPVAKETSPRAVFERLFMTGPRGESDAARARRLRRRQSILDVVRGDARRIAADLGGRDREKLEEYLDGVRGLETRIEQVEAAAQDPAGWGLEKLPRGVPGDYREHVELMGDLMALAFRLDLTRVCSFMWANEGSNRTFPDIDVREGHHHLSHHAGDEKKIDAIRRINRWQNERFADMVLRFQSIETGPDRTLLDDSLICFGGAIADGNRHNHHDLPIVVAGRGGGTESGRLQRHERKTPLCDLFVSMGRAAGAPVERFGDSRGAAAL
;
A
#
# COMPACT_ATOMS: atom_id res chain seq x y z
N MET A 1 19.87 9.81 -37.58
CA MET A 1 18.58 9.50 -36.90
C MET A 1 18.91 9.17 -35.45
N LYS A 2 18.47 9.98 -34.48
CA LYS A 2 18.66 9.66 -33.05
C LYS A 2 17.75 8.48 -32.71
N SER A 3 18.32 7.35 -32.30
CA SER A 3 17.55 6.21 -31.79
C SER A 3 16.86 6.63 -30.49
N GLY A 4 15.54 6.60 -30.43
CA GLY A 4 14.79 6.91 -29.20
C GLY A 4 15.15 5.97 -28.06
N ILE A 5 15.15 6.47 -26.82
CA ILE A 5 15.38 5.67 -25.62
C ILE A 5 14.13 4.82 -25.39
N GLY A 6 14.26 3.50 -25.24
CA GLY A 6 13.10 2.65 -24.94
C GLY A 6 12.59 2.83 -23.51
N ARG A 7 11.29 2.60 -23.25
CA ARG A 7 10.71 2.56 -21.88
C ARG A 7 11.36 1.56 -20.93
N ARG A 8 12.12 0.59 -21.47
CA ARG A 8 12.87 -0.42 -20.69
C ARG A 8 14.36 -0.11 -20.58
N ALA A 9 14.77 1.10 -20.95
CA ALA A 9 16.14 1.54 -20.72
C ALA A 9 16.42 1.65 -19.22
N VAL A 10 17.63 1.26 -18.84
CA VAL A 10 18.09 1.24 -17.45
C VAL A 10 19.48 1.86 -17.39
N LEU A 11 19.78 2.55 -16.29
CA LEU A 11 21.13 2.94 -15.92
C LEU A 11 21.90 1.72 -15.42
N ARG A 12 23.13 1.53 -15.87
CA ARG A 12 23.97 0.39 -15.53
C ARG A 12 25.28 0.82 -14.89
N GLY A 13 25.71 0.05 -13.91
CA GLY A 13 27.02 0.17 -13.28
C GLY A 13 27.43 -1.18 -12.68
N MET A 14 28.58 -1.26 -12.01
CA MET A 14 29.18 -2.50 -11.46
C MET A 14 28.17 -3.45 -10.77
N GLY A 15 27.54 -4.35 -11.53
CA GLY A 15 26.50 -5.25 -11.00
C GLY A 15 25.25 -4.54 -10.46
N THR A 16 24.88 -3.40 -11.06
CA THR A 16 23.70 -2.62 -10.68
C THR A 16 22.95 -2.17 -11.92
N ALA A 17 21.62 -2.30 -11.91
CA ALA A 17 20.74 -1.76 -12.92
C ALA A 17 19.59 -0.99 -12.27
N MET A 18 19.40 0.26 -12.69
CA MET A 18 18.37 1.15 -12.18
C MET A 18 17.44 1.56 -13.32
N ALA A 19 16.14 1.29 -13.17
CA ALA A 19 15.16 1.73 -14.15
C ALA A 19 15.11 3.26 -14.25
N LEU A 20 14.76 3.76 -15.44
CA LEU A 20 14.57 5.19 -15.67
C LEU A 20 13.11 5.58 -15.42
N PRO A 21 12.85 6.81 -14.94
CA PRO A 21 11.50 7.36 -14.92
C PRO A 21 11.00 7.57 -16.36
N TRP A 22 9.73 7.92 -16.49
CA TRP A 22 9.21 8.33 -17.80
C TRP A 22 9.95 9.58 -18.31
N LEU A 23 10.43 9.50 -19.54
CA LEU A 23 11.08 10.61 -20.27
C LEU A 23 10.36 10.81 -21.60
N GLU A 24 10.23 12.05 -22.06
CA GLU A 24 9.65 12.38 -23.35
C GLU A 24 10.42 11.76 -24.53
N ALA A 25 11.74 11.61 -24.38
CA ALA A 25 12.62 10.91 -25.32
C ALA A 25 12.22 9.45 -25.55
N MET A 26 11.35 8.89 -24.71
CA MET A 26 10.77 7.55 -24.89
C MET A 26 9.54 7.52 -25.80
N VAL A 27 9.04 8.68 -26.24
CA VAL A 27 7.94 8.77 -27.20
C VAL A 27 8.53 8.71 -28.62
N PRO A 28 8.10 7.76 -29.48
CA PRO A 28 8.68 7.58 -30.82
C PRO A 28 8.76 8.88 -31.63
N THR A 29 9.97 9.20 -32.09
CA THR A 29 10.26 10.35 -32.96
C THR A 29 10.05 9.96 -34.42
N GLY A 30 8.79 9.93 -34.86
CA GLY A 30 8.43 9.62 -36.25
C GLY A 30 6.93 9.72 -36.56
N THR A 31 6.08 9.79 -35.53
CA THR A 31 4.64 9.97 -35.68
C THR A 31 4.30 11.47 -35.68
N GLY A 32 3.48 11.92 -36.64
CA GLY A 32 3.04 13.32 -36.73
C GLY A 32 2.35 13.81 -35.44
N ARG A 33 2.20 15.13 -35.25
CA ARG A 33 1.61 15.74 -34.02
C ARG A 33 0.31 15.07 -33.58
N VAL A 34 -0.56 14.73 -34.53
CA VAL A 34 -1.84 14.03 -34.31
C VAL A 34 -1.63 12.58 -33.88
N ALA A 35 -0.73 11.85 -34.54
CA ALA A 35 -0.39 10.47 -34.17
C ALA A 35 0.37 10.38 -32.84
N ARG A 36 1.11 11.43 -32.44
CA ARG A 36 1.68 11.56 -31.08
C ARG A 36 0.61 11.83 -30.04
N ALA A 37 -0.37 12.68 -30.31
CA ALA A 37 -1.50 12.90 -29.41
C ALA A 37 -2.35 11.62 -29.27
N ALA A 38 -2.60 10.91 -30.38
CA ALA A 38 -3.29 9.63 -30.38
C ALA A 38 -2.49 8.52 -29.67
N ALA A 39 -1.18 8.42 -29.87
CA ALA A 39 -0.33 7.47 -29.15
C ALA A 39 -0.17 7.81 -27.65
N ARG A 40 -0.23 9.11 -27.29
CA ARG A 40 -0.27 9.58 -25.90
C ARG A 40 -1.60 9.24 -25.23
N ALA A 41 -2.72 9.38 -25.95
CA ALA A 41 -4.05 8.98 -25.47
C ALA A 41 -4.21 7.44 -25.43
N ALA A 42 -3.56 6.71 -26.34
CA ALA A 42 -3.66 5.25 -26.47
C ALA A 42 -2.66 4.45 -25.62
N SER A 43 -1.59 5.07 -25.09
CA SER A 43 -0.68 4.36 -24.16
C SER A 43 -1.32 4.30 -22.79
N VAL A 44 -2.22 3.33 -22.57
CA VAL A 44 -2.75 3.02 -21.25
C VAL A 44 -1.58 2.58 -20.38
N SER A 45 -1.21 3.44 -19.43
CA SER A 45 -0.25 3.07 -18.39
C SER A 45 -0.87 1.92 -17.58
N PRO A 46 -0.13 0.84 -17.27
CA PRO A 46 -0.71 -0.29 -16.57
C PRO A 46 -1.20 0.14 -15.19
N THR A 47 -2.44 -0.23 -14.81
CA THR A 47 -2.95 0.08 -13.48
C THR A 47 -2.10 -0.61 -12.41
N ARG A 48 -1.64 0.13 -11.40
CA ARG A 48 -1.02 -0.44 -10.20
C ARG A 48 -2.05 -0.55 -9.07
N LEU A 49 -1.99 -1.63 -8.31
CA LEU A 49 -2.88 -1.90 -7.19
C LEU A 49 -2.09 -1.88 -5.89
N ALA A 50 -2.54 -1.07 -4.93
CA ALA A 50 -2.01 -1.07 -3.58
C ALA A 50 -3.11 -1.36 -2.56
N PHE A 51 -2.84 -2.22 -1.58
CA PHE A 51 -3.75 -2.58 -0.51
C PHE A 51 -3.10 -2.27 0.83
N LEU A 52 -3.53 -1.16 1.45
CA LEU A 52 -3.00 -0.62 2.68
C LEU A 52 -3.91 -1.02 3.84
N PHE A 53 -3.39 -1.78 4.80
CA PHE A 53 -4.16 -2.32 5.90
C PHE A 53 -3.97 -1.52 7.20
N MET A 54 -5.10 -1.13 7.77
CA MET A 54 -5.25 -0.41 9.04
C MET A 54 -5.87 -1.36 10.09
N PRO A 55 -5.18 -1.63 11.22
CA PRO A 55 -5.66 -2.57 12.23
C PRO A 55 -6.64 -1.91 13.22
N ASN A 56 -7.28 -2.74 14.03
CA ASN A 56 -8.11 -2.42 15.20
C ASN A 56 -9.40 -1.60 14.91
N GLY A 57 -9.73 -1.40 13.63
CA GLY A 57 -10.91 -0.67 13.20
C GLY A 57 -10.87 0.83 13.52
N VAL A 58 -12.03 1.48 13.41
CA VAL A 58 -12.15 2.93 13.58
C VAL A 58 -13.23 3.32 14.57
N HIS A 59 -13.27 4.60 14.95
CA HIS A 59 -14.45 5.18 15.56
C HIS A 59 -15.60 5.30 14.53
N ALA A 60 -16.35 4.21 14.37
CA ALA A 60 -17.38 4.06 13.34
C ALA A 60 -18.44 5.18 13.25
N PRO A 61 -18.86 5.85 14.34
CA PRO A 61 -19.80 6.97 14.25
C PRO A 61 -19.33 8.11 13.34
N GLU A 62 -18.02 8.37 13.27
CA GLU A 62 -17.44 9.47 12.48
C GLU A 62 -16.85 9.04 11.13
N TRP A 63 -16.85 7.74 10.83
CA TRP A 63 -16.30 7.24 9.57
C TRP A 63 -17.24 7.43 8.37
N ILE A 64 -18.56 7.47 8.58
CA ILE A 64 -19.53 7.55 7.47
C ILE A 64 -19.96 9.01 7.27
N PRO A 65 -19.57 9.68 6.15
CA PRO A 65 -20.00 11.04 5.89
C PRO A 65 -21.53 11.15 5.75
N GLY A 66 -22.11 12.20 6.33
CA GLY A 66 -23.54 12.51 6.22
C GLY A 66 -24.47 11.46 6.82
N ARG A 67 -23.99 10.60 7.74
CA ARG A 67 -24.82 9.54 8.37
C ARG A 67 -26.07 10.10 9.07
N SER A 68 -25.98 11.30 9.63
CA SER A 68 -27.10 12.01 10.28
C SER A 68 -28.06 12.68 9.31
N GLU A 69 -27.72 12.78 8.02
CA GLU A 69 -28.43 13.62 7.04
C GLU A 69 -29.45 12.85 6.18
N GLY A 70 -29.59 11.53 6.36
CA GLY A 70 -30.69 10.76 5.75
C GLY A 70 -30.59 10.53 4.23
N GLY A 71 -29.38 10.38 3.69
CA GLY A 71 -29.14 10.14 2.25
C GLY A 71 -29.64 8.77 1.72
N PRO A 72 -29.56 8.54 0.39
CA PRO A 72 -30.05 7.30 -0.23
C PRO A 72 -29.34 6.07 0.34
N ALA A 73 -30.07 4.96 0.50
CA ALA A 73 -29.55 3.73 1.09
C ALA A 73 -28.46 3.06 0.23
N SER A 74 -28.47 3.31 -1.08
CA SER A 74 -27.47 2.84 -2.05
C SER A 74 -27.30 3.86 -3.19
N GLY A 75 -26.20 3.73 -3.94
CA GLY A 75 -25.87 4.60 -5.06
C GLY A 75 -24.64 5.46 -4.82
N SER A 76 -24.36 6.34 -5.76
CA SER A 76 -23.16 7.18 -5.74
C SER A 76 -23.54 8.65 -5.67
N VAL A 77 -22.98 9.36 -4.69
CA VAL A 77 -23.25 10.78 -4.44
C VAL A 77 -21.94 11.56 -4.33
N PRO A 78 -21.92 12.87 -4.66
CA PRO A 78 -20.74 13.69 -4.36
C PRO A 78 -20.38 13.64 -2.88
N LEU A 79 -19.09 13.74 -2.57
CA LEU A 79 -18.66 13.96 -1.18
C LEU A 79 -19.20 15.31 -0.67
N PRO A 80 -19.52 15.44 0.63
CA PRO A 80 -19.89 16.73 1.20
C PRO A 80 -18.75 17.74 1.05
N ASP A 81 -19.07 19.03 1.18
CA ASP A 81 -18.08 20.12 1.05
C ASP A 81 -17.01 20.08 2.16
N ARG A 82 -17.38 19.53 3.32
CA ARG A 82 -16.46 19.23 4.42
C ARG A 82 -16.72 17.83 4.95
N LEU A 83 -15.64 17.08 5.12
CA LEU A 83 -15.71 15.76 5.75
C LEU A 83 -15.75 15.88 7.29
N PRO A 84 -16.29 14.87 8.01
CA PRO A 84 -16.25 14.81 9.46
C PRO A 84 -14.82 14.92 10.01
N THR A 85 -14.64 15.33 11.28
CA THR A 85 -13.31 15.54 11.89
C THR A 85 -12.35 14.37 11.73
N LEU A 86 -12.84 13.13 11.86
CA LEU A 86 -12.04 11.92 11.62
C LEU A 86 -11.48 11.87 10.19
N LEU A 87 -12.24 12.33 9.19
CA LEU A 87 -11.98 12.22 7.76
C LEU A 87 -11.51 13.54 7.10
N GLU A 88 -11.54 14.67 7.80
CA GLU A 88 -11.08 15.98 7.30
C GLU A 88 -9.70 15.94 6.61
N PRO A 89 -8.69 15.12 6.99
CA PRO A 89 -7.44 15.07 6.24
C PRO A 89 -7.62 14.72 4.76
N PHE A 90 -8.72 14.05 4.40
CA PHE A 90 -9.10 13.70 3.04
C PHE A 90 -9.67 14.87 2.24
N ASP A 91 -10.03 16.00 2.86
CA ASP A 91 -10.50 17.18 2.11
C ASP A 91 -9.45 17.66 1.09
N ARG A 92 -8.15 17.48 1.41
CA ARG A 92 -7.00 17.81 0.54
C ARG A 92 -6.87 16.90 -0.68
N ILE A 93 -7.48 15.71 -0.65
CA ILE A 93 -7.41 14.70 -1.72
C ILE A 93 -8.79 14.30 -2.23
N ARG A 94 -9.83 15.10 -1.90
CA ARG A 94 -11.23 14.72 -2.12
C ARG A 94 -11.50 14.31 -3.56
N GLU A 95 -10.95 15.04 -4.53
CA GLU A 95 -11.14 14.80 -5.96
C GLU A 95 -10.50 13.50 -6.48
N HIS A 96 -9.67 12.86 -5.67
CA HIS A 96 -8.96 11.62 -5.98
C HIS A 96 -9.42 10.43 -5.14
N LEU A 97 -10.44 10.60 -4.30
CA LEU A 97 -10.87 9.60 -3.32
C LEU A 97 -12.31 9.17 -3.54
N THR A 98 -12.57 7.87 -3.39
CA THR A 98 -13.92 7.32 -3.20
C THR A 98 -14.01 6.71 -1.80
N ILE A 99 -15.02 7.11 -1.03
CA ILE A 99 -15.33 6.52 0.28
C ILE A 99 -16.43 5.47 0.08
N HIS A 100 -16.22 4.24 0.52
CA HIS A 100 -17.18 3.14 0.33
C HIS A 100 -17.90 2.80 1.64
N THR A 101 -19.23 2.64 1.59
CA THR A 101 -20.06 2.19 2.73
C THR A 101 -20.87 0.95 2.34
N GLY A 102 -21.33 0.15 3.30
CA GLY A 102 -22.09 -1.08 3.03
C GLY A 102 -21.23 -2.33 2.82
N LEU A 103 -19.92 -2.16 2.55
CA LEU A 103 -18.99 -3.28 2.35
C LEU A 103 -18.76 -4.08 3.65
N GLY A 104 -18.56 -5.39 3.52
CA GLY A 104 -18.40 -6.30 4.66
C GLY A 104 -17.63 -7.57 4.33
N HIS A 105 -17.20 -8.27 5.38
CA HIS A 105 -16.62 -9.61 5.31
C HIS A 105 -17.47 -10.56 6.17
N GLU A 106 -18.32 -11.36 5.53
CA GLU A 106 -19.14 -12.34 6.26
C GLU A 106 -18.24 -13.41 6.92
N ASN A 107 -17.19 -13.79 6.19
CA ASN A 107 -16.20 -14.78 6.62
C ASN A 107 -15.24 -14.28 7.70
N ALA A 108 -15.25 -12.99 8.06
CA ALA A 108 -14.50 -12.50 9.23
C ALA A 108 -15.27 -12.68 10.55
N LYS A 109 -16.57 -12.98 10.52
CA LYS A 109 -17.36 -13.22 11.72
C LYS A 109 -16.96 -14.52 12.41
N ALA A 110 -17.42 -14.69 13.65
CA ALA A 110 -17.15 -15.89 14.44
C ALA A 110 -17.58 -17.21 13.76
N LEU A 111 -18.75 -17.27 13.11
CA LEU A 111 -19.25 -18.47 12.43
C LEU A 111 -19.19 -19.77 13.29
N GLY A 112 -19.29 -19.64 14.61
CA GLY A 112 -19.19 -20.75 15.57
C GLY A 112 -17.86 -20.83 16.33
N ASP A 113 -16.83 -20.10 15.90
CA ASP A 113 -15.49 -20.13 16.51
C ASP A 113 -15.37 -19.33 17.81
N GLY A 114 -16.34 -18.47 18.14
CA GLY A 114 -16.26 -17.58 19.30
C GLY A 114 -15.24 -16.43 19.10
N PRO A 115 -14.56 -15.96 20.18
CA PRO A 115 -13.59 -14.87 20.09
C PRO A 115 -12.47 -15.16 19.08
N GLY A 116 -11.93 -14.11 18.47
CA GLY A 116 -10.92 -14.22 17.41
C GLY A 116 -11.00 -13.16 16.31
N ASP A 117 -11.72 -12.06 16.55
CA ASP A 117 -12.09 -11.08 15.53
C ASP A 117 -10.88 -10.38 14.92
N HIS A 118 -9.80 -10.20 15.67
CA HIS A 118 -8.57 -9.60 15.17
C HIS A 118 -7.85 -10.58 14.22
N ALA A 119 -7.68 -11.84 14.60
CA ALA A 119 -7.12 -12.83 13.67
C ALA A 119 -7.96 -12.97 12.39
N ARG A 120 -9.29 -13.01 12.52
CA ARG A 120 -10.19 -13.12 11.35
C ARG A 120 -10.18 -11.86 10.49
N SER A 121 -10.05 -10.67 11.07
CA SER A 121 -9.97 -9.39 10.35
C SER A 121 -8.82 -9.39 9.33
N ALA A 122 -7.57 -9.52 9.80
CA ALA A 122 -6.42 -9.49 8.90
C ALA A 122 -6.41 -10.68 7.92
N ALA A 123 -6.76 -11.88 8.39
CA ALA A 123 -6.81 -13.05 7.51
C ALA A 123 -7.82 -12.90 6.38
N CYS A 124 -9.02 -12.38 6.66
CA CYS A 124 -10.09 -12.26 5.69
C CYS A 124 -9.93 -11.04 4.78
N PHE A 125 -9.20 -9.99 5.19
CA PHE A 125 -9.16 -8.69 4.51
C PHE A 125 -8.94 -8.80 2.99
N LEU A 126 -7.91 -9.53 2.53
CA LEU A 126 -7.62 -9.74 1.11
C LEU A 126 -8.01 -11.13 0.59
N THR A 127 -8.39 -12.09 1.43
CA THR A 127 -8.75 -13.44 0.97
C THR A 127 -10.26 -13.59 0.75
N GLY A 128 -11.08 -12.85 1.51
CA GLY A 128 -12.51 -13.11 1.62
C GLY A 128 -12.84 -14.48 2.21
N ALA A 129 -11.87 -15.16 2.83
CA ALA A 129 -12.01 -16.52 3.33
C ALA A 129 -12.05 -16.55 4.85
N HIS A 130 -12.77 -17.54 5.40
CA HIS A 130 -12.83 -17.75 6.84
C HIS A 130 -11.60 -18.57 7.26
N PRO A 131 -10.67 -18.01 8.07
CA PRO A 131 -9.50 -18.76 8.47
C PRO A 131 -9.90 -19.89 9.41
N ARG A 132 -9.27 -21.05 9.25
CA ARG A 132 -9.44 -22.17 10.17
C ARG A 132 -8.91 -21.79 11.55
N LYS A 133 -9.75 -21.90 12.59
CA LYS A 133 -9.31 -21.75 13.98
C LYS A 133 -8.31 -22.85 14.35
N THR A 134 -7.04 -22.46 14.41
CA THR A 134 -5.94 -23.29 14.86
C THR A 134 -4.76 -22.40 15.26
N ALA A 135 -4.04 -22.82 16.29
CA ALA A 135 -2.72 -22.28 16.65
C ALA A 135 -1.56 -23.17 16.13
N GLY A 136 -1.91 -24.29 15.48
CA GLY A 136 -0.98 -25.30 14.98
C GLY A 136 -0.43 -25.01 13.59
N ARG A 137 0.23 -26.02 13.01
CA ARG A 137 0.84 -25.95 11.67
C ARG A 137 -0.17 -26.13 10.53
N ASP A 138 -1.41 -26.44 10.86
CA ASP A 138 -2.48 -26.78 9.93
C ASP A 138 -3.37 -25.58 9.58
N ILE A 139 -2.74 -24.40 9.54
CA ILE A 139 -3.35 -23.14 9.12
C ILE A 139 -3.97 -23.26 7.73
N MET A 140 -5.10 -22.61 7.54
CA MET A 140 -5.87 -22.59 6.30
C MET A 140 -6.66 -21.30 6.23
N ASN A 141 -6.53 -20.55 5.15
CA ASN A 141 -7.23 -19.29 4.92
C ASN A 141 -7.73 -19.23 3.47
N GLY A 142 -6.86 -18.84 2.53
CA GLY A 142 -7.17 -18.72 1.11
C GLY A 142 -6.05 -17.99 0.38
N VAL A 143 -6.07 -17.99 -0.96
CA VAL A 143 -5.19 -17.11 -1.74
C VAL A 143 -5.71 -15.67 -1.60
N SER A 144 -4.83 -14.72 -1.33
CA SER A 144 -5.20 -13.31 -1.21
C SER A 144 -5.26 -12.61 -2.57
N PHE A 145 -6.04 -11.53 -2.63
CA PHE A 145 -6.30 -10.82 -3.88
C PHE A 145 -5.05 -10.19 -4.49
N ASP A 146 -4.15 -9.66 -3.66
CA ASP A 146 -2.85 -9.17 -4.10
C ASP A 146 -2.03 -10.28 -4.78
N GLN A 147 -2.04 -11.50 -4.25
CA GLN A 147 -1.31 -12.63 -4.84
C GLN A 147 -2.00 -13.17 -6.10
N PHE A 148 -3.33 -13.14 -6.16
CA PHE A 148 -4.08 -13.43 -7.38
C PHE A 148 -3.69 -12.45 -8.51
N MET A 149 -3.62 -11.14 -8.21
CA MET A 149 -3.18 -10.13 -9.16
C MET A 149 -1.67 -10.24 -9.49
N ALA A 150 -0.85 -10.66 -8.52
CA ALA A 150 0.58 -10.90 -8.72
C ALA A 150 0.83 -12.01 -9.75
N GLU A 151 0.00 -13.06 -9.76
CA GLU A 151 0.07 -14.11 -10.78
C GLU A 151 -0.39 -13.59 -12.14
N HIS A 152 -1.44 -12.77 -12.21
CA HIS A 152 -1.87 -12.14 -13.46
C HIS A 152 -0.76 -11.28 -14.11
N PHE A 153 -0.02 -10.50 -13.32
CA PHE A 153 1.07 -9.65 -13.82
C PHE A 153 2.43 -10.36 -13.91
N LYS A 154 2.50 -11.65 -13.61
CA LYS A 154 3.77 -12.39 -13.60
C LYS A 154 4.48 -12.33 -14.95
N GLY A 155 5.78 -12.05 -14.90
CA GLY A 155 6.63 -11.90 -16.09
C GLY A 155 6.49 -10.56 -16.81
N THR A 156 5.55 -9.69 -16.42
CA THR A 156 5.44 -8.33 -16.99
C THR A 156 6.35 -7.32 -16.28
N THR A 157 6.62 -7.53 -14.99
CA THR A 157 7.48 -6.72 -14.14
C THR A 157 8.52 -7.58 -13.41
N ARG A 158 9.49 -6.96 -12.75
CA ARG A 158 10.57 -7.68 -12.06
C ARG A 158 10.08 -8.46 -10.84
N PHE A 159 9.16 -7.88 -10.07
CA PHE A 159 8.55 -8.49 -8.92
C PHE A 159 7.06 -8.67 -9.18
N SER A 160 6.55 -9.89 -9.03
CA SER A 160 5.11 -10.16 -9.11
C SER A 160 4.31 -9.29 -8.14
N SER A 161 4.86 -9.06 -6.94
CA SER A 161 4.28 -8.22 -5.89
C SER A 161 5.35 -7.73 -4.90
N LEU A 162 4.99 -6.74 -4.09
CA LEU A 162 5.72 -6.31 -2.90
C LEU A 162 4.83 -6.37 -1.65
N GLU A 163 5.31 -7.03 -0.60
CA GLU A 163 4.63 -7.15 0.68
C GLU A 163 5.41 -6.34 1.73
N LEU A 164 4.82 -5.24 2.18
CA LEU A 164 5.43 -4.25 3.06
C LEU A 164 4.75 -4.24 4.44
N GLY A 165 5.48 -3.84 5.47
CA GLY A 165 4.88 -3.62 6.78
C GLY A 165 5.71 -2.75 7.71
N CYS A 166 5.08 -2.24 8.78
CA CYS A 166 5.82 -1.57 9.85
C CYS A 166 5.96 -2.42 11.12
N GLU A 167 5.39 -3.63 11.12
CA GLU A 167 5.56 -4.63 12.17
C GLU A 167 6.02 -5.97 11.61
N PRO A 168 6.84 -6.74 12.37
CA PRO A 168 7.25 -8.06 11.95
C PRO A 168 6.06 -8.95 11.57
N ALA A 169 6.23 -9.74 10.50
CA ALA A 169 5.37 -10.88 10.25
C ALA A 169 5.56 -11.92 11.38
N MET A 170 4.49 -12.64 11.69
CA MET A 170 4.50 -13.80 12.57
C MET A 170 3.87 -14.96 11.82
N THR A 171 4.43 -16.16 11.94
CA THR A 171 3.95 -17.36 11.20
C THR A 171 3.60 -18.52 12.12
N ALA A 172 3.88 -18.39 13.42
CA ALA A 172 3.60 -19.40 14.44
C ALA A 172 3.29 -18.72 15.78
N GLY A 173 2.64 -19.46 16.68
CA GLY A 173 2.20 -18.98 17.99
C GLY A 173 0.69 -18.79 18.06
N THR A 174 0.19 -18.53 19.26
CA THR A 174 -1.24 -18.22 19.50
C THR A 174 -1.35 -16.73 19.79
N CYS A 175 -2.00 -15.97 18.91
CA CYS A 175 -2.10 -14.51 19.06
C CYS A 175 -3.50 -14.02 19.39
N ASP A 176 -4.54 -14.78 19.03
CA ASP A 176 -5.91 -14.36 19.29
C ASP A 176 -6.79 -15.58 19.55
N SER A 177 -7.05 -15.89 20.81
CA SER A 177 -8.15 -16.80 21.19
C SER A 177 -8.10 -18.20 20.54
N GLY A 178 -6.90 -18.72 20.29
CA GLY A 178 -6.68 -20.02 19.62
C GLY A 178 -6.40 -19.95 18.12
N TYR A 179 -6.37 -18.76 17.53
CA TYR A 179 -5.89 -18.52 16.17
C TYR A 179 -4.38 -18.29 16.14
N SER A 180 -3.77 -18.79 15.07
CA SER A 180 -2.36 -18.62 14.76
C SER A 180 -2.01 -17.16 14.53
N CYS A 181 -0.84 -16.74 15.03
CA CYS A 181 -0.27 -15.42 14.73
C CYS A 181 -0.11 -15.13 13.23
N ALA A 182 -0.07 -16.17 12.40
CA ALA A 182 -0.09 -16.04 10.94
C ALA A 182 -1.28 -15.22 10.43
N TYR A 183 -2.44 -15.33 11.08
CA TYR A 183 -3.68 -14.69 10.67
C TYR A 183 -3.71 -13.20 11.02
N SER A 184 -3.20 -12.79 12.18
CA SER A 184 -3.17 -11.39 12.60
C SER A 184 -2.03 -10.58 11.97
N ALA A 185 -0.95 -11.25 11.57
CA ALA A 185 0.29 -10.60 11.13
C ALA A 185 0.53 -10.62 9.60
N ASN A 186 -0.38 -11.18 8.80
CA ASN A 186 -0.25 -11.26 7.35
C ASN A 186 -1.61 -11.12 6.64
N ILE A 187 -1.70 -10.18 5.69
CA ILE A 187 -2.84 -10.07 4.76
C ILE A 187 -2.57 -10.74 3.41
N ALA A 188 -1.30 -11.00 3.09
CA ALA A 188 -0.87 -11.62 1.84
C ALA A 188 -0.69 -13.15 2.01
N TRP A 189 -1.32 -13.92 1.13
CA TRP A 189 -1.38 -15.38 1.16
C TRP A 189 -1.20 -15.95 -0.24
N ARG A 190 -0.07 -16.60 -0.49
CA ARG A 190 0.29 -17.15 -1.82
C ARG A 190 -0.52 -18.40 -2.15
N SER A 191 -0.92 -19.14 -1.13
CA SER A 191 -1.78 -20.32 -1.20
C SER A 191 -2.68 -20.35 0.03
N GLU A 192 -3.62 -21.29 0.06
CA GLU A 192 -4.50 -21.52 1.21
C GLU A 192 -3.77 -21.68 2.55
N ARG A 193 -2.49 -22.09 2.55
CA ARG A 193 -1.73 -22.39 3.77
C ARG A 193 -0.42 -21.62 3.91
N THR A 194 -0.09 -20.77 2.95
CA THR A 194 1.23 -20.12 2.89
C THR A 194 1.07 -18.61 2.95
N PRO A 195 1.21 -18.00 4.15
CA PRO A 195 1.29 -16.55 4.26
C PRO A 195 2.58 -16.05 3.59
N VAL A 196 2.53 -14.85 3.03
CA VAL A 196 3.70 -14.15 2.52
C VAL A 196 4.14 -13.13 3.56
N ALA A 197 5.33 -13.33 4.11
CA ALA A 197 5.87 -12.42 5.10
C ALA A 197 6.14 -11.04 4.49
N LYS A 198 5.75 -9.99 5.22
CA LYS A 198 6.02 -8.61 4.87
C LYS A 198 7.44 -8.19 5.26
N GLU A 199 8.08 -7.41 4.39
CA GLU A 199 9.37 -6.77 4.67
C GLU A 199 9.13 -5.50 5.48
N THR A 200 9.90 -5.33 6.56
CA THR A 200 9.78 -4.18 7.47
C THR A 200 11.00 -3.29 7.47
N SER A 201 12.12 -3.72 6.89
CA SER A 201 13.32 -2.90 6.79
C SER A 201 13.29 -2.05 5.52
N PRO A 202 13.28 -0.70 5.63
CA PRO A 202 13.40 0.18 4.47
C PRO A 202 14.66 -0.10 3.65
N ARG A 203 15.79 -0.43 4.33
CA ARG A 203 17.04 -0.84 3.66
C ARG A 203 16.85 -2.07 2.80
N ALA A 204 16.24 -3.14 3.34
CA ALA A 204 16.05 -4.38 2.61
C ALA A 204 15.17 -4.19 1.36
N VAL A 205 14.11 -3.37 1.46
CA VAL A 205 13.28 -2.99 0.32
C VAL A 205 14.10 -2.20 -0.71
N PHE A 206 14.79 -1.13 -0.28
CA PHE A 206 15.61 -0.29 -1.16
C PHE A 206 16.63 -1.13 -1.94
N GLU A 207 17.38 -1.99 -1.24
CA GLU A 207 18.34 -2.89 -1.88
C GLU A 207 17.66 -3.88 -2.83
N ARG A 208 16.48 -4.43 -2.47
CA ARG A 208 15.73 -5.32 -3.36
C ARG A 208 15.37 -4.61 -4.67
N LEU A 209 14.89 -3.36 -4.61
CA LEU A 209 14.52 -2.58 -5.79
C LEU A 209 15.71 -2.34 -6.73
N PHE A 210 16.89 -2.12 -6.18
CA PHE A 210 17.99 -1.49 -6.91
C PHE A 210 19.23 -2.35 -7.12
N MET A 211 19.49 -3.32 -6.24
CA MET A 211 20.72 -4.10 -6.27
C MET A 211 20.50 -5.44 -6.96
N THR A 212 20.63 -5.44 -8.28
CA THR A 212 20.72 -6.64 -9.12
C THR A 212 22.12 -7.23 -9.06
N GLY A 213 22.39 -8.03 -8.03
CA GLY A 213 23.56 -8.90 -8.04
C GLY A 213 23.67 -9.69 -9.36
N PRO A 214 24.89 -10.07 -9.79
CA PRO A 214 25.06 -11.01 -10.90
C PRO A 214 24.14 -12.23 -10.74
N ARG A 215 23.61 -12.78 -11.84
CA ARG A 215 22.83 -14.03 -11.76
C ARG A 215 23.67 -15.11 -11.06
N GLY A 216 23.13 -15.68 -9.98
CA GLY A 216 23.84 -16.67 -9.15
C GLY A 216 24.71 -16.08 -8.03
N GLU A 217 24.61 -14.78 -7.72
CA GLU A 217 25.30 -14.18 -6.57
C GLU A 217 24.84 -14.84 -5.24
N SER A 218 25.79 -15.39 -4.48
CA SER A 218 25.52 -15.91 -3.13
C SER A 218 25.18 -14.80 -2.14
N ASP A 219 24.41 -15.11 -1.10
CA ASP A 219 24.06 -14.17 -0.03
C ASP A 219 25.30 -13.54 0.64
N ALA A 220 26.41 -14.28 0.74
CA ALA A 220 27.67 -13.77 1.27
C ALA A 220 28.38 -12.79 0.32
N ALA A 221 28.29 -13.01 -1.00
CA ALA A 221 28.79 -12.08 -2.01
C ALA A 221 27.92 -10.80 -2.06
N ARG A 222 26.60 -10.97 -2.00
CA ARG A 222 25.65 -9.86 -1.83
C ARG A 222 25.98 -9.07 -0.58
N ALA A 223 26.06 -9.71 0.59
CA ALA A 223 26.41 -9.05 1.85
C ALA A 223 27.77 -8.33 1.82
N ARG A 224 28.78 -8.85 1.12
CA ARG A 224 30.06 -8.14 0.92
C ARG A 224 29.92 -6.90 0.04
N ARG A 225 29.12 -6.99 -1.02
CA ARG A 225 28.83 -5.86 -1.91
C ARG A 225 28.04 -4.77 -1.17
N LEU A 226 27.04 -5.17 -0.38
CA LEU A 226 26.29 -4.29 0.53
C LEU A 226 27.20 -3.60 1.56
N ARG A 227 28.13 -4.35 2.15
CA ARG A 227 29.12 -3.80 3.11
C ARG A 227 30.06 -2.75 2.52
N ARG A 228 30.24 -2.71 1.19
CA ARG A 228 31.09 -1.70 0.55
C ARG A 228 30.48 -0.30 0.58
N ARG A 229 29.22 -0.12 1.01
CA ARG A 229 28.55 1.19 1.23
C ARG A 229 28.83 2.23 0.14
N GLN A 230 28.93 1.79 -1.11
CA GLN A 230 28.96 2.73 -2.22
C GLN A 230 27.51 3.05 -2.53
N SER A 231 27.17 4.35 -2.54
CA SER A 231 25.83 4.78 -2.95
C SER A 231 25.51 4.15 -4.30
N ILE A 232 24.28 3.68 -4.48
CA ILE A 232 23.88 3.18 -5.80
C ILE A 232 24.14 4.22 -6.90
N LEU A 233 23.96 5.50 -6.58
CA LEU A 233 24.15 6.58 -7.51
C LEU A 233 25.60 6.74 -7.95
N ASP A 234 26.56 6.45 -7.07
CA ASP A 234 27.98 6.44 -7.44
C ASP A 234 28.27 5.37 -8.48
N VAL A 235 27.61 4.22 -8.35
CA VAL A 235 27.79 3.08 -9.25
C VAL A 235 27.20 3.36 -10.64
N VAL A 236 26.06 4.06 -10.73
CA VAL A 236 25.38 4.34 -12.01
C VAL A 236 25.68 5.74 -12.59
N ARG A 237 26.47 6.57 -11.90
CA ARG A 237 26.74 7.97 -12.26
C ARG A 237 27.26 8.16 -13.67
N GLY A 238 28.19 7.30 -14.08
CA GLY A 238 28.79 7.35 -15.42
C GLY A 238 27.75 7.16 -16.52
N ASP A 239 26.83 6.20 -16.32
CA ASP A 239 25.77 5.91 -17.28
C ASP A 239 24.66 6.98 -17.27
N ALA A 240 24.36 7.54 -16.09
CA ALA A 240 23.44 8.65 -15.96
C ALA A 240 23.91 9.88 -16.76
N ARG A 241 25.20 10.23 -16.65
CA ARG A 241 25.80 11.33 -17.44
C ARG A 241 25.73 11.06 -18.94
N ARG A 242 25.98 9.82 -19.36
CA ARG A 242 25.91 9.41 -20.76
C ARG A 242 24.51 9.59 -21.32
N ILE A 243 23.48 9.10 -20.61
CA ILE A 243 22.08 9.27 -21.03
C ILE A 243 21.68 10.74 -21.03
N ALA A 244 22.03 11.49 -19.98
CA ALA A 244 21.70 12.92 -19.87
C ALA A 244 22.22 13.77 -21.04
N ALA A 245 23.35 13.39 -21.64
CA ALA A 245 23.91 14.05 -22.82
C ALA A 245 23.01 13.93 -24.07
N ASP A 246 22.24 12.84 -24.18
CA ASP A 246 21.34 12.58 -25.30
C ASP A 246 19.92 13.14 -25.10
N LEU A 247 19.59 13.58 -23.88
CA LEU A 247 18.29 14.12 -23.49
C LEU A 247 18.15 15.62 -23.77
N GLY A 248 16.91 16.05 -24.09
CA GLY A 248 16.53 17.47 -24.10
C GLY A 248 16.40 18.03 -22.67
N GLY A 249 16.31 19.36 -22.54
CA GLY A 249 16.33 20.06 -21.24
C GLY A 249 15.34 19.49 -20.21
N ARG A 250 14.05 19.38 -20.58
CA ARG A 250 13.00 18.84 -19.69
C ARG A 250 13.26 17.40 -19.23
N ASP A 251 13.77 16.54 -20.12
CA ASP A 251 14.08 15.16 -19.76
C ASP A 251 15.32 15.07 -18.87
N ARG A 252 16.26 15.99 -19.03
CA ARG A 252 17.43 16.08 -18.16
C ARG A 252 17.04 16.50 -16.75
N GLU A 253 16.20 17.52 -16.62
CA GLU A 253 15.64 17.97 -15.33
C GLU A 253 14.89 16.82 -14.62
N LYS A 254 14.04 16.08 -15.35
CA LYS A 254 13.35 14.89 -14.80
C LYS A 254 14.28 13.78 -14.34
N LEU A 255 15.35 13.54 -15.10
CA LEU A 255 16.37 12.57 -14.72
C LEU A 255 17.10 13.02 -13.45
N GLU A 256 17.49 14.30 -13.37
CA GLU A 256 18.16 14.88 -12.19
C GLU A 256 17.26 14.81 -10.94
N GLU A 257 16.00 15.25 -11.04
CA GLU A 257 15.02 15.18 -9.96
C GLU A 257 14.83 13.73 -9.46
N TYR A 258 14.79 12.76 -10.39
CA TYR A 258 14.71 11.35 -10.03
C TYR A 258 15.95 10.87 -9.27
N LEU A 259 17.16 11.19 -9.74
CA LEU A 259 18.40 10.79 -9.08
C LEU A 259 18.50 11.43 -7.69
N ASP A 260 18.13 12.70 -7.55
CA ASP A 260 18.09 13.40 -6.28
C ASP A 260 17.06 12.79 -5.32
N GLY A 261 15.88 12.41 -5.83
CA GLY A 261 14.87 11.67 -5.06
C GLY A 261 15.38 10.32 -4.54
N VAL A 262 16.08 9.55 -5.38
CA VAL A 262 16.72 8.29 -4.96
C VAL A 262 17.80 8.54 -3.91
N ARG A 263 18.62 9.60 -4.06
CA ARG A 263 19.66 9.95 -3.07
C ARG A 263 19.05 10.36 -1.74
N GLY A 264 18.00 11.18 -1.77
CA GLY A 264 17.29 11.64 -0.58
C GLY A 264 16.72 10.46 0.21
N LEU A 265 16.10 9.50 -0.50
CA LEU A 265 15.59 8.29 0.14
C LEU A 265 16.71 7.42 0.73
N GLU A 266 17.79 7.19 -0.01
CA GLU A 266 18.97 6.47 0.50
C GLU A 266 19.56 7.14 1.75
N THR A 267 19.66 8.47 1.74
CA THR A 267 20.19 9.27 2.86
C THR A 267 19.29 9.16 4.09
N ARG A 268 17.97 9.24 3.94
CA ARG A 268 17.04 9.03 5.08
C ARG A 268 17.20 7.63 5.69
N ILE A 269 17.33 6.60 4.86
CA ILE A 269 17.59 5.23 5.34
C ILE A 269 18.94 5.15 6.08
N GLU A 270 19.99 5.77 5.56
CA GLU A 270 21.31 5.83 6.22
C GLU A 270 21.24 6.55 7.58
N GLN A 271 20.47 7.63 7.67
CA GLN A 271 20.24 8.36 8.93
C GLN A 271 19.54 7.50 9.97
N VAL A 272 18.48 6.78 9.59
CA VAL A 272 17.78 5.82 10.46
C VAL A 272 18.74 4.74 10.98
N GLU A 273 19.60 4.20 10.12
CA GLU A 273 20.56 3.16 10.48
C GLU A 273 21.70 3.66 11.38
N ALA A 274 22.06 4.94 11.27
CA ALA A 274 23.13 5.57 12.05
C ALA A 274 22.63 6.12 13.39
N ALA A 275 21.36 6.48 13.50
CA ALA A 275 20.76 7.03 14.70
C ALA A 275 20.76 5.99 15.84
N ALA A 276 21.25 6.40 17.01
CA ALA A 276 21.02 5.67 18.25
C ALA A 276 19.59 5.96 18.73
N GLN A 277 18.65 5.11 18.34
CA GLN A 277 17.24 5.27 18.67
C GLN A 277 16.92 4.48 19.94
N ASP A 278 16.39 5.15 20.96
CA ASP A 278 15.87 4.49 22.16
C ASP A 278 14.47 3.92 21.87
N PRO A 279 14.28 2.59 21.87
CA PRO A 279 12.97 1.98 21.66
C PRO A 279 11.92 2.46 22.66
N ALA A 280 12.32 2.75 23.91
CA ALA A 280 11.41 3.18 24.96
C ALA A 280 10.77 4.54 24.66
N GLY A 281 11.47 5.42 23.95
CA GLY A 281 10.93 6.70 23.47
C GLY A 281 9.70 6.55 22.57
N TRP A 282 9.57 5.39 21.93
CA TRP A 282 8.50 5.06 20.98
C TRP A 282 7.51 4.01 21.51
N GLY A 283 7.59 3.67 22.80
CA GLY A 283 6.75 2.63 23.41
C GLY A 283 7.08 1.22 22.91
N LEU A 284 8.29 1.00 22.38
CA LEU A 284 8.74 -0.30 21.86
C LEU A 284 9.67 -0.96 22.88
N GLU A 285 9.52 -2.27 23.07
CA GLU A 285 10.48 -3.04 23.88
C GLU A 285 11.83 -3.20 23.17
N LYS A 286 11.78 -3.39 21.84
CA LYS A 286 12.94 -3.61 20.98
C LYS A 286 12.69 -2.99 19.62
N LEU A 287 13.75 -2.41 19.05
CA LEU A 287 13.74 -1.90 17.69
C LEU A 287 14.69 -2.77 16.83
N PRO A 288 14.20 -3.42 15.76
CA PRO A 288 15.07 -4.11 14.83
C PRO A 288 16.06 -3.14 14.17
N ARG A 289 17.26 -3.61 13.86
CA ARG A 289 18.29 -2.77 13.24
C ARG A 289 17.81 -2.22 11.89
N GLY A 290 17.93 -0.91 11.70
CA GLY A 290 17.59 -0.22 10.46
C GLY A 290 16.08 -0.06 10.23
N VAL A 291 15.26 -0.34 11.23
CA VAL A 291 13.84 0.02 11.28
C VAL A 291 13.70 1.33 12.04
N PRO A 292 12.96 2.34 11.53
CA PRO A 292 12.70 3.56 12.29
C PRO A 292 11.88 3.27 13.55
N GLY A 293 12.26 3.88 14.67
CA GLY A 293 11.50 3.89 15.90
C GLY A 293 10.29 4.81 15.81
N ASP A 294 10.44 5.94 15.12
CA ASP A 294 9.34 6.82 14.78
C ASP A 294 8.42 6.15 13.75
N TYR A 295 7.17 5.94 14.15
CA TYR A 295 6.20 5.20 13.34
C TYR A 295 5.78 5.97 12.08
N ARG A 296 5.70 7.31 12.17
CA ARG A 296 5.40 8.18 11.03
C ARG A 296 6.48 8.03 9.96
N GLU A 297 7.75 8.17 10.33
CA GLU A 297 8.89 8.00 9.43
C GLU A 297 8.90 6.60 8.80
N HIS A 298 8.56 5.56 9.57
CA HIS A 298 8.49 4.19 9.03
C HIS A 298 7.42 4.05 7.94
N VAL A 299 6.19 4.53 8.21
CA VAL A 299 5.08 4.48 7.24
C VAL A 299 5.43 5.29 5.98
N GLU A 300 5.99 6.48 6.15
CA GLU A 300 6.39 7.37 5.06
C GLU A 300 7.51 6.77 4.20
N LEU A 301 8.58 6.25 4.80
CA LEU A 301 9.68 5.62 4.06
C LEU A 301 9.22 4.40 3.26
N MET A 302 8.40 3.55 3.85
CA MET A 302 7.85 2.38 3.16
C MET A 302 6.87 2.78 2.05
N GLY A 303 6.09 3.85 2.26
CA GLY A 303 5.24 4.45 1.23
C GLY A 303 6.02 5.04 0.05
N ASP A 304 7.10 5.77 0.33
CA ASP A 304 8.02 6.31 -0.69
C ASP A 304 8.67 5.18 -1.51
N LEU A 305 9.07 4.09 -0.85
CA LEU A 305 9.62 2.90 -1.52
C LEU A 305 8.58 2.19 -2.41
N MET A 306 7.31 2.13 -1.97
CA MET A 306 6.21 1.64 -2.80
C MET A 306 5.99 2.52 -4.03
N ALA A 307 5.90 3.85 -3.83
CA ALA A 307 5.74 4.81 -4.93
C ALA A 307 6.88 4.70 -5.95
N LEU A 308 8.12 4.54 -5.47
CA LEU A 308 9.31 4.33 -6.29
C LEU A 308 9.24 3.02 -7.08
N ALA A 309 8.81 1.92 -6.46
CA ALA A 309 8.63 0.65 -7.14
C ALA A 309 7.59 0.72 -8.26
N PHE A 310 6.47 1.44 -8.03
CA PHE A 310 5.42 1.63 -9.04
C PHE A 310 5.83 2.58 -10.15
N ARG A 311 6.49 3.71 -9.81
CA ARG A 311 7.05 4.69 -10.77
C ARG A 311 7.98 4.02 -11.77
N LEU A 312 8.76 3.05 -11.30
CA LEU A 312 9.75 2.32 -12.09
C LEU A 312 9.20 1.04 -12.76
N ASP A 313 7.89 0.76 -12.65
CA ASP A 313 7.23 -0.47 -13.12
C ASP A 313 7.96 -1.74 -12.66
N LEU A 314 8.56 -1.71 -11.45
CA LEU A 314 9.25 -2.86 -10.86
C LEU A 314 8.26 -3.90 -10.33
N THR A 315 7.07 -3.44 -9.93
CA THR A 315 5.89 -4.25 -9.64
C THR A 315 4.64 -3.44 -9.95
N ARG A 316 3.50 -4.12 -10.07
CA ARG A 316 2.17 -3.51 -10.21
C ARG A 316 1.24 -3.81 -9.05
N VAL A 317 1.70 -4.58 -8.07
CA VAL A 317 0.88 -4.97 -6.91
C VAL A 317 1.68 -4.80 -5.64
N CYS A 318 1.09 -4.13 -4.64
CA CYS A 318 1.67 -3.98 -3.32
C CYS A 318 0.61 -4.23 -2.24
N SER A 319 0.96 -5.00 -1.21
CA SER A 319 0.22 -5.06 0.04
C SER A 319 1.07 -4.43 1.15
N PHE A 320 0.48 -3.60 2.00
CA PHE A 320 1.21 -2.86 3.02
C PHE A 320 0.43 -2.84 4.34
N MET A 321 0.90 -3.58 5.35
CA MET A 321 0.31 -3.56 6.68
C MET A 321 0.98 -2.51 7.56
N TRP A 322 0.26 -1.46 7.92
CA TRP A 322 0.79 -0.42 8.79
C TRP A 322 1.07 -0.93 10.21
N ALA A 323 0.25 -1.87 10.69
CA ALA A 323 0.55 -2.66 11.88
C ALA A 323 -0.18 -4.00 11.82
N ASN A 324 0.23 -4.95 12.66
CA ASN A 324 -0.50 -6.20 12.83
C ASN A 324 -1.85 -5.92 13.48
N GLU A 325 -2.82 -6.77 13.14
CA GLU A 325 -4.14 -6.71 13.75
C GLU A 325 -4.07 -7.15 15.21
N GLY A 326 -4.71 -6.40 16.10
CA GLY A 326 -4.55 -6.53 17.56
C GLY A 326 -3.28 -5.88 18.13
N SER A 327 -2.51 -5.11 17.34
CA SER A 327 -1.30 -4.42 17.83
C SER A 327 -1.63 -3.34 18.87
N ASN A 328 -0.86 -3.33 19.96
CA ASN A 328 -0.86 -2.31 21.01
C ASN A 328 0.18 -1.21 20.77
N ARG A 329 0.56 -0.94 19.52
CA ARG A 329 1.42 0.21 19.22
C ARG A 329 0.83 1.51 19.77
N THR A 330 1.71 2.35 20.26
CA THR A 330 1.44 3.71 20.76
C THR A 330 1.72 4.75 19.69
N PHE A 331 1.21 5.98 19.87
CA PHE A 331 1.39 7.10 18.95
C PHE A 331 1.88 8.36 19.70
N PRO A 332 3.16 8.40 20.12
CA PRO A 332 3.68 9.49 20.94
C PRO A 332 3.69 10.85 20.24
N ASP A 333 3.78 10.89 18.91
CA ASP A 333 3.80 12.12 18.10
C ASP A 333 2.48 12.89 18.12
N ILE A 334 1.39 12.19 18.43
CA ILE A 334 0.08 12.78 18.71
C ILE A 334 -0.31 12.60 20.17
N ASP A 335 0.65 12.43 21.09
CA ASP A 335 0.44 12.32 22.54
C ASP A 335 -0.61 11.25 22.94
N VAL A 336 -0.54 10.08 22.31
CA VAL A 336 -1.29 8.88 22.72
C VAL A 336 -0.30 7.78 23.07
N ARG A 337 -0.16 7.47 24.36
CA ARG A 337 0.89 6.56 24.88
C ARG A 337 0.36 5.21 25.32
N GLU A 338 -0.95 5.03 25.31
CA GLU A 338 -1.63 3.77 25.55
C GLU A 338 -1.70 2.93 24.26
N GLY A 339 -1.78 1.61 24.41
CA GLY A 339 -1.79 0.71 23.26
C GLY A 339 -3.08 0.83 22.43
N HIS A 340 -2.94 0.94 21.11
CA HIS A 340 -4.05 1.13 20.18
C HIS A 340 -5.15 0.07 20.32
N HIS A 341 -4.80 -1.21 20.36
CA HIS A 341 -5.77 -2.27 20.55
C HIS A 341 -6.48 -2.14 21.91
N HIS A 342 -5.79 -1.86 23.01
CA HIS A 342 -6.45 -1.61 24.30
C HIS A 342 -7.44 -0.44 24.26
N LEU A 343 -7.09 0.64 23.55
CA LEU A 343 -7.94 1.80 23.37
C LEU A 343 -9.18 1.49 22.52
N SER A 344 -9.08 0.54 21.58
CA SER A 344 -10.21 0.20 20.69
C SER A 344 -11.36 -0.43 21.47
N HIS A 345 -11.06 -1.15 22.56
CA HIS A 345 -12.05 -1.64 23.54
C HIS A 345 -12.44 -0.53 24.53
N HIS A 346 -13.02 0.56 24.01
CA HIS A 346 -13.26 1.77 24.79
C HIS A 346 -14.42 1.65 25.80
N ALA A 347 -15.38 0.74 25.60
CA ALA A 347 -16.54 0.50 26.48
C ALA A 347 -17.36 1.76 26.86
N GLY A 348 -17.33 2.78 25.99
CA GLY A 348 -17.97 4.08 26.25
C GLY A 348 -17.12 5.09 27.05
N ASP A 349 -15.86 4.78 27.35
CA ASP A 349 -14.93 5.73 27.97
C ASP A 349 -14.55 6.84 26.98
N GLU A 350 -14.91 8.08 27.30
CA GLU A 350 -14.69 9.26 26.46
C GLU A 350 -13.20 9.55 26.21
N LYS A 351 -12.30 9.26 27.16
CA LYS A 351 -10.86 9.47 26.96
C LYS A 351 -10.30 8.48 25.97
N LYS A 352 -10.73 7.22 26.05
CA LYS A 352 -10.34 6.19 25.06
C LYS A 352 -10.92 6.50 23.68
N ILE A 353 -12.15 6.98 23.62
CA ILE A 353 -12.79 7.41 22.37
C ILE A 353 -11.99 8.56 21.72
N ASP A 354 -11.62 9.59 22.50
CA ASP A 354 -10.80 10.70 22.00
C ASP A 354 -9.44 10.19 21.45
N ALA A 355 -8.77 9.32 22.19
CA ALA A 355 -7.51 8.72 21.75
C ALA A 355 -7.65 7.94 20.43
N ILE A 356 -8.71 7.13 20.27
CA ILE A 356 -9.01 6.42 19.01
C ILE A 356 -9.30 7.39 17.87
N ARG A 357 -10.07 8.47 18.11
CA ARG A 357 -10.32 9.49 17.08
C ARG A 357 -9.03 10.14 16.61
N ARG A 358 -8.12 10.47 17.53
CA ARG A 358 -6.80 11.04 17.21
C ARG A 358 -5.94 10.06 16.42
N ILE A 359 -5.91 8.78 16.80
CA ILE A 359 -5.20 7.72 16.06
C ILE A 359 -5.76 7.57 14.64
N ASN A 360 -7.08 7.42 14.49
CA ASN A 360 -7.70 7.24 13.18
C ASN A 360 -7.53 8.47 12.29
N ARG A 361 -7.64 9.68 12.85
CA ARG A 361 -7.35 10.92 12.13
C ARG A 361 -5.90 10.96 11.66
N TRP A 362 -4.94 10.61 12.53
CA TRP A 362 -3.53 10.51 12.14
C TRP A 362 -3.34 9.51 10.99
N GLN A 363 -4.00 8.36 11.05
CA GLN A 363 -3.90 7.35 9.99
C GLN A 363 -4.42 7.89 8.66
N ASN A 364 -5.57 8.58 8.68
CA ASN A 364 -6.14 9.25 7.51
C ASN A 364 -5.23 10.36 6.98
N GLU A 365 -4.56 11.11 7.86
CA GLU A 365 -3.61 12.13 7.47
C GLU A 365 -2.39 11.54 6.75
N ARG A 366 -1.80 10.46 7.27
CA ARG A 366 -0.69 9.74 6.62
C ARG A 366 -1.12 9.16 5.26
N PHE A 367 -2.36 8.67 5.15
CA PHE A 367 -2.87 8.17 3.87
C PHE A 367 -3.03 9.30 2.85
N ALA A 368 -3.58 10.45 3.27
CA ALA A 368 -3.70 11.62 2.41
C ALA A 368 -2.33 12.12 1.93
N ASP A 369 -1.33 12.16 2.81
CA ASP A 369 0.04 12.55 2.45
C ASP A 369 0.64 11.58 1.41
N MET A 370 0.38 10.27 1.54
CA MET A 370 0.80 9.26 0.56
C MET A 370 0.10 9.42 -0.79
N VAL A 371 -1.20 9.74 -0.80
CA VAL A 371 -1.95 10.01 -2.04
C VAL A 371 -1.40 11.25 -2.75
N LEU A 372 -1.14 12.34 -2.03
CA LEU A 372 -0.50 13.54 -2.57
C LEU A 372 0.90 13.24 -3.12
N ARG A 373 1.65 12.35 -2.47
CA ARG A 373 2.94 11.88 -2.97
C ARG A 373 2.81 11.19 -4.33
N PHE A 374 1.82 10.30 -4.49
CA PHE A 374 1.54 9.65 -5.78
C PHE A 374 1.09 10.66 -6.84
N GLN A 375 0.29 11.66 -6.46
CA GLN A 375 -0.14 12.75 -7.35
C GLN A 375 1.05 13.58 -7.85
N SER A 376 2.06 13.80 -7.01
CA SER A 376 3.24 14.61 -7.38
C SER A 376 4.17 13.96 -8.42
N ILE A 377 3.99 12.67 -8.72
CA ILE A 377 4.92 11.91 -9.59
C ILE A 377 4.36 11.85 -11.00
N GLU A 378 4.97 12.54 -11.95
CA GLU A 378 4.57 12.47 -13.36
C GLU A 378 4.94 11.11 -14.01
N THR A 379 3.98 10.49 -14.70
CA THR A 379 4.17 9.25 -15.47
C THR A 379 3.92 9.43 -16.98
N GLY A 380 3.45 10.62 -17.38
CA GLY A 380 3.21 10.99 -18.77
C GLY A 380 2.69 12.42 -18.88
N PRO A 381 2.36 12.88 -20.10
CA PRO A 381 1.72 14.17 -20.29
C PRO A 381 0.36 14.19 -19.58
N ASP A 382 0.17 15.16 -18.69
CA ASP A 382 -1.07 15.35 -17.92
C ASP A 382 -1.51 14.11 -17.12
N ARG A 383 -0.54 13.26 -16.72
CA ARG A 383 -0.77 12.04 -15.94
C ARG A 383 0.23 11.90 -14.81
N THR A 384 -0.30 11.51 -13.68
CA THR A 384 0.45 11.24 -12.46
C THR A 384 0.45 9.75 -12.13
N LEU A 385 1.30 9.32 -11.20
CA LEU A 385 1.31 7.96 -10.70
C LEU A 385 -0.04 7.61 -10.04
N LEU A 386 -0.73 8.59 -9.46
CA LEU A 386 -2.06 8.42 -8.89
C LEU A 386 -3.12 8.14 -9.96
N ASP A 387 -3.02 8.75 -11.14
CA ASP A 387 -3.92 8.45 -12.28
C ASP A 387 -3.72 7.03 -12.82
N ASP A 388 -2.56 6.44 -12.54
CA ASP A 388 -2.19 5.09 -12.96
C ASP A 388 -2.36 4.05 -11.83
N SER A 389 -2.93 4.43 -10.69
CA SER A 389 -3.02 3.57 -9.51
C SER A 389 -4.44 3.49 -8.95
N LEU A 390 -4.74 2.38 -8.29
CA LEU A 390 -5.86 2.23 -7.35
C LEU A 390 -5.28 1.81 -6.00
N ILE A 391 -5.43 2.66 -5.00
CA ILE A 391 -4.90 2.47 -3.65
C ILE A 391 -6.08 2.27 -2.70
N CYS A 392 -6.33 1.03 -2.32
CA CYS A 392 -7.33 0.67 -1.32
C CYS A 392 -6.73 0.79 0.07
N PHE A 393 -7.32 1.61 0.93
CA PHE A 393 -6.93 1.79 2.33
C PHE A 393 -8.10 1.46 3.26
N GLY A 394 -7.83 0.70 4.30
CA GLY A 394 -8.84 0.36 5.30
C GLY A 394 -8.52 -0.87 6.12
N GLY A 395 -9.54 -1.39 6.81
CA GLY A 395 -9.44 -2.57 7.66
C GLY A 395 -10.67 -3.47 7.55
N ALA A 396 -10.62 -4.64 8.18
CA ALA A 396 -11.74 -5.58 8.22
C ALA A 396 -12.53 -5.54 9.54
N ILE A 397 -12.28 -4.55 10.41
CA ILE A 397 -13.13 -4.20 11.57
C ILE A 397 -13.63 -2.77 11.35
N ALA A 398 -14.95 -2.55 11.46
CA ALA A 398 -15.52 -1.20 11.32
C ALA A 398 -15.52 -0.40 12.62
N ASP A 399 -15.81 -1.05 13.73
CA ASP A 399 -15.85 -0.49 15.07
C ASP A 399 -14.98 -1.37 15.97
N GLY A 400 -13.85 -0.80 16.43
CA GLY A 400 -12.88 -1.52 17.25
C GLY A 400 -13.41 -1.97 18.61
N ASN A 401 -14.51 -1.38 19.10
CA ASN A 401 -15.15 -1.73 20.37
C ASN A 401 -16.23 -2.81 20.21
N ARG A 402 -16.86 -2.87 19.03
CA ARG A 402 -17.95 -3.82 18.75
C ARG A 402 -17.51 -5.03 17.91
N HIS A 403 -16.33 -4.97 17.29
CA HIS A 403 -15.79 -6.02 16.41
C HIS A 403 -16.74 -6.38 15.26
N ASN A 404 -17.37 -5.37 14.65
CA ASN A 404 -18.25 -5.61 13.52
C ASN A 404 -17.48 -5.70 12.19
N HIS A 405 -17.82 -6.72 11.39
CA HIS A 405 -17.22 -6.96 10.07
C HIS A 405 -18.14 -6.53 8.91
N HIS A 406 -18.93 -5.48 9.12
CA HIS A 406 -19.79 -4.86 8.11
C HIS A 406 -19.72 -3.34 8.22
N ASP A 407 -19.99 -2.65 7.12
CA ASP A 407 -19.74 -1.22 6.96
C ASP A 407 -18.25 -0.89 7.20
N LEU A 408 -17.39 -1.69 6.56
CA LEU A 408 -15.93 -1.62 6.70
C LEU A 408 -15.39 -0.24 6.30
N PRO A 409 -14.31 0.22 6.97
CA PRO A 409 -13.76 1.54 6.75
C PRO A 409 -12.85 1.53 5.51
N ILE A 410 -13.46 1.51 4.32
CA ILE A 410 -12.76 1.34 3.05
C ILE A 410 -12.80 2.63 2.24
N VAL A 411 -11.63 3.06 1.80
CA VAL A 411 -11.47 4.11 0.79
C VAL A 411 -10.59 3.63 -0.35
N VAL A 412 -10.87 4.11 -1.56
CA VAL A 412 -10.04 3.86 -2.74
C VAL A 412 -9.59 5.21 -3.29
N ALA A 413 -8.29 5.38 -3.45
CA ALA A 413 -7.70 6.58 -4.07
C ALA A 413 -7.11 6.27 -5.46
N GLY A 414 -7.18 7.25 -6.35
CA GLY A 414 -6.61 7.19 -7.69
C GLY A 414 -7.64 6.92 -8.79
N ARG A 415 -7.16 6.89 -10.03
CA ARG A 415 -7.99 6.80 -11.26
C ARG A 415 -7.53 5.69 -12.20
N GLY A 416 -6.75 4.74 -11.67
CA GLY A 416 -6.24 3.61 -12.43
C GLY A 416 -7.38 2.86 -13.15
N GLY A 417 -7.15 2.46 -14.40
CA GLY A 417 -8.19 1.82 -15.21
C GLY A 417 -9.32 2.74 -15.67
N GLY A 418 -9.20 4.06 -15.47
CA GLY A 418 -10.25 5.03 -15.82
C GLY A 418 -11.36 5.14 -14.76
N THR A 419 -11.10 4.69 -13.53
CA THR A 419 -12.02 4.78 -12.41
C THR A 419 -12.33 6.24 -12.04
N GLU A 420 -13.60 6.52 -11.76
CA GLU A 420 -14.05 7.82 -11.25
C GLU A 420 -13.68 7.98 -9.77
N SER A 421 -13.51 9.23 -9.33
CA SER A 421 -13.15 9.58 -7.96
C SER A 421 -13.93 10.83 -7.50
N GLY A 422 -13.82 11.21 -6.23
CA GLY A 422 -14.53 12.37 -5.68
C GLY A 422 -15.90 12.09 -5.12
N ARG A 423 -16.16 10.85 -4.70
CA ARG A 423 -17.53 10.37 -4.44
C ARG A 423 -17.65 9.59 -3.14
N LEU A 424 -18.87 9.58 -2.61
CA LEU A 424 -19.30 8.63 -1.59
C LEU A 424 -20.10 7.54 -2.29
N GLN A 425 -19.56 6.33 -2.29
CA GLN A 425 -20.17 5.16 -2.90
C GLN A 425 -20.87 4.31 -1.83
N ARG A 426 -22.20 4.29 -1.86
CA ARG A 426 -23.05 3.53 -0.95
C ARG A 426 -23.45 2.21 -1.59
N HIS A 427 -22.94 1.11 -1.05
CA HIS A 427 -23.33 -0.25 -1.44
C HIS A 427 -24.50 -0.72 -0.60
N GLU A 428 -25.18 -1.76 -1.07
CA GLU A 428 -26.11 -2.49 -0.23
C GLU A 428 -25.41 -3.00 1.04
N ARG A 429 -26.15 -3.04 2.15
CA ARG A 429 -25.56 -3.44 3.43
C ARG A 429 -25.12 -4.90 3.36
N LYS A 430 -23.87 -5.17 3.76
CA LYS A 430 -23.20 -6.49 3.70
C LYS A 430 -22.83 -6.92 2.28
N THR A 431 -22.68 -6.01 1.33
CA THR A 431 -21.99 -6.32 0.07
C THR A 431 -20.58 -6.84 0.38
N PRO A 432 -20.18 -8.02 -0.13
CA PRO A 432 -18.83 -8.54 0.10
C PRO A 432 -17.75 -7.53 -0.35
N LEU A 433 -16.74 -7.28 0.48
CA LEU A 433 -15.59 -6.46 0.09
C LEU A 433 -14.89 -7.05 -1.15
N CYS A 434 -14.95 -8.38 -1.35
CA CYS A 434 -14.43 -9.01 -2.56
C CYS A 434 -15.14 -8.57 -3.84
N ASP A 435 -16.38 -8.06 -3.80
CA ASP A 435 -17.03 -7.48 -4.98
C ASP A 435 -16.28 -6.21 -5.45
N LEU A 436 -15.73 -5.41 -4.52
CA LEU A 436 -14.87 -4.27 -4.85
C LEU A 436 -13.57 -4.72 -5.49
N PHE A 437 -12.96 -5.79 -4.95
CA PHE A 437 -11.72 -6.36 -5.51
C PHE A 437 -11.91 -6.89 -6.94
N VAL A 438 -13.04 -7.55 -7.24
CA VAL A 438 -13.37 -7.94 -8.62
C VAL A 438 -13.33 -6.73 -9.55
N SER A 439 -13.93 -5.61 -9.15
CA SER A 439 -13.92 -4.39 -9.95
C SER A 439 -12.51 -3.79 -10.08
N MET A 440 -11.74 -3.72 -9.01
CA MET A 440 -10.34 -3.26 -9.05
C MET A 440 -9.48 -4.13 -9.99
N GLY A 441 -9.66 -5.45 -9.96
CA GLY A 441 -8.98 -6.39 -10.85
C GLY A 441 -9.33 -6.16 -12.32
N ARG A 442 -10.61 -5.94 -12.62
CA ARG A 442 -11.09 -5.58 -13.98
C ARG A 442 -10.53 -4.25 -14.45
N ALA A 443 -10.52 -3.22 -13.61
CA ALA A 443 -9.90 -1.94 -13.90
C ALA A 443 -8.39 -2.06 -14.14
N ALA A 444 -7.76 -3.09 -13.56
CA ALA A 444 -6.36 -3.44 -13.81
C ALA A 444 -6.13 -4.38 -15.01
N GLY A 445 -7.18 -4.72 -15.76
CA GLY A 445 -7.11 -5.54 -16.97
C GLY A 445 -7.14 -7.06 -16.72
N ALA A 446 -7.34 -7.51 -15.47
CA ALA A 446 -7.49 -8.92 -15.18
C ALA A 446 -8.91 -9.42 -15.52
N PRO A 447 -9.05 -10.62 -16.12
CA PRO A 447 -10.35 -11.22 -16.42
C PRO A 447 -10.98 -11.84 -15.16
N VAL A 448 -11.31 -11.00 -14.19
CA VAL A 448 -11.84 -11.46 -12.89
C VAL A 448 -13.37 -11.57 -12.97
N GLU A 449 -13.89 -12.79 -12.94
CA GLU A 449 -15.33 -13.04 -12.84
C GLU A 449 -15.78 -13.11 -11.38
N ARG A 450 -14.99 -13.78 -10.53
CA ARG A 450 -15.26 -14.00 -9.11
C ARG A 450 -13.95 -14.11 -8.33
N PHE A 451 -13.95 -13.67 -7.08
CA PHE A 451 -12.83 -13.83 -6.15
C PHE A 451 -13.34 -13.97 -4.71
N GLY A 452 -12.74 -14.84 -3.91
CA GLY A 452 -13.13 -15.02 -2.50
C GLY A 452 -14.64 -15.31 -2.34
N ASP A 453 -15.31 -14.54 -1.49
CA ASP A 453 -16.75 -14.61 -1.26
C ASP A 453 -17.57 -13.66 -2.15
N SER A 454 -16.98 -13.11 -3.22
CA SER A 454 -17.66 -12.20 -4.13
C SER A 454 -18.91 -12.85 -4.73
N ARG A 455 -19.96 -12.03 -4.87
CA ARG A 455 -21.26 -12.34 -5.49
C ARG A 455 -21.44 -11.60 -6.81
N GLY A 456 -20.57 -10.63 -7.09
CA GLY A 456 -20.55 -9.89 -8.34
C GLY A 456 -19.37 -8.94 -8.40
N ALA A 457 -19.64 -7.72 -8.84
CA ALA A 457 -18.69 -6.63 -8.92
C ALA A 457 -19.35 -5.37 -8.34
N ALA A 458 -18.67 -4.69 -7.42
CA ALA A 458 -19.17 -3.48 -6.79
C ALA A 458 -18.78 -2.24 -7.61
N ALA A 459 -19.53 -1.15 -7.47
CA ALA A 459 -19.09 0.12 -8.05
C ALA A 459 -17.75 0.58 -7.42
N LEU A 460 -16.82 1.03 -8.26
CA LEU A 460 -15.55 1.63 -7.84
C LEU A 460 -15.70 3.11 -7.52
#